data_AF-A0A239H572-F1
#
_entry.id   AF-A0A239H572-F1
#
_cell.length_a   1.000
_cell.length_b   1.000
_cell.length_c   1.000
_cell.angle_alpha   90.00
_cell.angle_beta   90.00
_cell.angle_gamma   90.00
#
_symmetry.space_group_name_H-M   'P 1'
#
loop_
_entity.id
_entity.type
_entity.pdbx_description
1 polymer ?
#
loop_
_entity_poly.entity_id
_entity_poly.type
_entity_poly.pdbx_seq_one_letter_code
_entity_poly.pdbx_strand_id
1 'polypeptide(L)' 'MNRIKEVLEEKKLTQTWLSEKLGKSYNMVNAYVQNRQQPRLEVLYAIAELLEVDVSDLLISKNKSKSNE' A
#
# COMPACT_ATOMS: atom_id res chain seq x y z
N MET A 1 3.74 6.08 8.17
CA MET A 1 4.30 4.95 7.42
C MET A 1 3.13 4.20 6.80
N ASN A 2 3.30 3.63 5.60
CA ASN A 2 2.26 2.93 4.85
C ASN A 2 2.46 1.40 4.94
N ARG A 3 1.35 0.65 4.94
CA ARG A 3 1.26 -0.82 5.09
C ARG A 3 1.12 -1.55 3.75
N ILE A 4 1.42 -0.89 2.63
CA ILE A 4 1.25 -1.48 1.29
C ILE A 4 2.00 -2.82 1.15
N LYS A 5 3.17 -2.94 1.78
CA LYS A 5 3.94 -4.20 1.79
C LYS A 5 3.17 -5.34 2.46
N GLU A 6 2.64 -5.10 3.64
CA GLU A 6 1.90 -6.09 4.43
C GLU A 6 0.65 -6.55 3.68
N VAL A 7 -0.11 -5.60 3.11
CA VAL A 7 -1.33 -5.92 2.35
C VAL A 7 -1.02 -6.71 1.08
N LEU A 8 0.09 -6.41 0.40
CA LEU A 8 0.55 -7.22 -0.75
C LEU A 8 0.88 -8.66 -0.33
N GLU A 9 1.56 -8.83 0.80
CA GLU A 9 1.92 -10.15 1.34
C GLU A 9 0.67 -10.94 1.78
N GLU A 10 -0.28 -10.29 2.48
CA GLU A 10 -1.56 -10.88 2.89
C GLU A 10 -2.37 -11.39 1.69
N LYS A 11 -2.39 -10.61 0.60
CA LYS A 11 -3.08 -10.98 -0.65
C LYS A 11 -2.25 -11.89 -1.57
N LYS A 12 -1.00 -12.22 -1.20
CA LYS A 12 -0.05 -12.99 -2.01
C LYS A 12 0.16 -12.39 -3.41
N LEU A 13 0.14 -11.07 -3.50
CA LEU A 13 0.34 -10.30 -4.73
C LEU A 13 1.78 -9.79 -4.80
N THR A 14 2.30 -9.68 -6.02
CA THR A 14 3.67 -9.20 -6.25
C THR A 14 3.71 -7.69 -6.50
N GLN A 15 4.86 -7.08 -6.24
CA GLN A 15 5.09 -5.67 -6.60
C GLN A 15 5.00 -5.46 -8.12
N THR A 16 5.40 -6.45 -8.91
CA THR A 16 5.26 -6.45 -10.36
C THR A 16 3.78 -6.33 -10.77
N TRP A 17 2.91 -7.15 -10.17
CA TRP A 17 1.47 -7.08 -10.41
C TRP A 17 0.91 -5.69 -10.10
N LEU A 18 1.28 -5.12 -8.96
CA LEU A 18 0.81 -3.78 -8.58
C LEU A 18 1.33 -2.70 -9.54
N SER A 19 2.56 -2.85 -10.04
CA SER A 19 3.16 -1.92 -11.02
C SER A 19 2.46 -1.96 -12.38
N GLU A 20 2.10 -3.15 -12.85
CA GLU A 20 1.34 -3.35 -14.09
C GLU A 20 -0.06 -2.75 -13.96
N LYS A 21 -0.75 -2.99 -12.84
CA LYS A 21 -2.11 -2.49 -12.61
C LYS A 21 -2.17 -0.98 -12.40
N LEU A 22 -1.18 -0.40 -11.73
CA LEU A 22 -1.09 1.06 -11.56
C LEU A 22 -0.58 1.79 -12.81
N GLY A 23 -0.07 1.08 -13.83
CA GLY A 23 0.61 1.69 -14.96
C GLY A 23 1.86 2.48 -14.55
N LYS A 24 2.55 2.04 -13.48
CA LYS A 24 3.72 2.73 -12.91
C LYS A 24 4.94 1.82 -13.02
N SER A 25 6.13 2.42 -13.08
CA SER A 25 7.36 1.63 -13.09
C SER A 25 7.52 0.85 -11.79
N TYR A 26 8.11 -0.34 -11.88
CA TYR A 26 8.43 -1.17 -10.73
C TYR A 26 9.20 -0.40 -9.64
N ASN A 27 10.17 0.41 -10.05
CA ASN A 27 10.97 1.23 -9.12
C ASN A 27 10.12 2.22 -8.33
N MET A 28 9.09 2.81 -8.93
CA MET A 28 8.17 3.72 -8.26
C MET A 28 7.32 2.99 -7.22
N VAL A 29 6.76 1.83 -7.60
CA VAL A 29 5.98 1.00 -6.66
C VAL A 29 6.87 0.48 -5.54
N ASN A 30 8.09 0.05 -5.84
CA ASN A 30 9.05 -0.38 -4.83
C ASN A 30 9.41 0.76 -3.86
N ALA A 31 9.47 2.02 -4.33
CA ALA A 31 9.64 3.17 -3.44
C ALA A 31 8.46 3.36 -2.48
N TYR A 32 7.22 3.11 -2.94
CA TYR A 32 6.02 3.15 -2.09
C TYR A 32 6.00 2.02 -1.06
N VAL A 33 6.28 0.80 -1.51
CA VAL A 33 6.26 -0.41 -0.67
C VAL A 33 7.36 -0.36 0.40
N GLN A 34 8.55 0.15 0.06
CA GLN A 34 9.66 0.31 1.00
C GLN A 34 9.57 1.60 1.83
N ASN A 35 8.44 2.30 1.82
CA ASN A 35 8.24 3.56 2.56
C ASN A 35 9.26 4.68 2.21
N ARG A 36 10.07 4.53 1.16
CA ARG A 36 11.06 5.54 0.72
C ARG A 36 10.39 6.79 0.16
N GLN A 37 9.24 6.61 -0.47
CA GLN A 37 8.41 7.69 -0.99
C GLN A 37 6.96 7.38 -0.65
N GLN A 38 6.18 8.39 -0.25
CA GLN A 38 4.74 8.22 -0.08
C GLN A 38 4.02 8.38 -1.42
N PRO A 39 3.07 7.47 -1.74
CA PRO A 39 2.17 7.67 -2.87
C PRO A 39 1.29 8.91 -2.61
N ARG A 40 0.91 9.60 -3.68
CA ARG A 40 -0.11 10.64 -3.60
C ARG A 40 -1.46 10.01 -3.24
N LEU A 41 -2.37 10.83 -2.73
CA LEU A 41 -3.69 10.38 -2.30
C LEU A 41 -4.44 9.62 -3.41
N GLU A 42 -4.44 10.13 -4.64
CA GLU A 42 -5.02 9.47 -5.82
C GLU A 42 -4.45 8.06 -6.05
N VAL A 43 -3.12 7.92 -5.93
CA VAL A 43 -2.43 6.64 -6.11
C VAL A 43 -2.75 5.71 -4.95
N LEU A 44 -2.88 6.22 -3.73
CA LEU A 44 -3.23 5.43 -2.56
C LEU A 44 -4.65 4.86 -2.69
N TYR A 45 -5.62 5.66 -3.15
CA TYR A 45 -6.97 5.17 -3.46
C TYR A 45 -6.96 4.12 -4.56
N ALA A 46 -6.23 4.36 -5.66
CA ALA A 46 -6.10 3.36 -6.72
C ALA A 46 -5.49 2.04 -6.21
N ILE A 47 -4.50 2.11 -5.32
CA ILE A 47 -3.93 0.91 -4.67
C ILE A 47 -4.98 0.22 -3.79
N ALA A 48 -5.77 0.96 -3.03
CA ALA A 48 -6.82 0.41 -2.16
C ALA A 48 -7.90 -0.29 -2.99
N GLU A 49 -8.33 0.30 -4.10
CA GLU A 49 -9.29 -0.29 -5.04
C GLU A 49 -8.74 -1.57 -5.68
N LEU A 50 -7.49 -1.51 -6.20
CA LEU A 50 -6.84 -2.68 -6.81
C LEU A 50 -6.64 -3.82 -5.82
N LEU A 51 -6.33 -3.46 -4.58
CA LEU A 51 -6.14 -4.42 -3.51
C LEU A 51 -7.46 -4.71 -2.78
N GLU A 52 -8.62 -4.22 -3.19
CA GLU A 52 -9.92 -4.43 -2.51
C GLU A 52 -9.82 -4.34 -0.97
N VAL A 53 -9.25 -3.25 -0.46
CA VAL A 53 -9.14 -2.91 0.97
C VAL A 53 -9.52 -1.46 1.21
N ASP A 54 -9.75 -1.09 2.47
CA ASP A 54 -9.96 0.33 2.79
C ASP A 54 -8.64 1.11 2.68
N VAL A 55 -8.70 2.38 2.26
CA VAL A 55 -7.51 3.23 2.16
C VAL A 55 -6.81 3.41 3.51
N SER A 56 -7.58 3.33 4.61
CA SER A 56 -7.08 3.40 5.98
C SER A 56 -6.24 2.17 6.35
N ASP A 57 -6.52 1.01 5.76
CA ASP A 57 -5.74 -0.22 5.99
C ASP A 57 -4.34 -0.12 5.41
N LEU A 58 -4.17 0.69 4.37
CA LEU A 58 -2.87 1.00 3.76
C LEU A 58 -2.02 1.98 4.60
N LEU A 59 -2.57 2.58 5.66
CA LEU A 59 -1.90 3.59 6.48
C LEU A 59 -1.66 3.08 7.90
N ILE A 60 -0.46 3.33 8.43
CA ILE A 60 -0.18 3.09 9.86
C ILE A 60 -0.74 4.25 10.67
N SER A 61 -1.77 3.98 11.47
CA SER A 61 -2.29 4.93 12.45
C SER A 61 -1.24 5.21 13.52
N LYS A 62 -0.82 6.47 13.66
CA LYS A 62 0.11 6.91 14.71
C LYS A 62 -0.50 6.85 16.11
N ASN A 63 -1.83 6.79 16.22
CA ASN A 63 -2.56 6.80 17.50
C ASN A 63 -3.02 5.41 17.95
N LYS A 64 -2.67 4.31 17.26
CA LYS A 64 -2.92 2.95 17.76
C LYS A 64 -1.84 2.54 18.77
N SER A 65 -1.79 3.24 19.91
CA SER A 65 -1.35 2.62 21.15
C SER A 65 -2.47 1.66 21.59
N LYS A 66 -2.30 0.37 21.31
CA LYS A 66 -3.08 -0.77 21.86
C LYS A 66 -4.60 -0.58 21.93
N SER A 67 -5.31 -1.17 20.97
CA SER A 67 -6.70 -1.60 21.19
C SER A 67 -6.80 -3.04 20.69
N ASN A 68 -6.15 -3.93 21.43
CA ASN A 68 -6.57 -5.33 21.49
C ASN A 68 -7.33 -5.42 22.81
N GLU A 69 -8.65 -5.44 22.71
CA GLU A 69 -9.57 -5.90 23.74
C GLU A 69 -10.12 -7.25 23.28
#